data_AF-A0A844MTV6-F1
#
_entry.id   AF-A0A844MTV6-F1
#
_cell.length_a   1.000
_cell.length_b   1.000
_cell.length_c   1.000
_cell.angle_alpha   90.00
_cell.angle_beta   90.00
_cell.angle_gamma   90.00
#
_symmetry.space_group_name_H-M   'P 1'
#
loop_
_entity.id
_entity.type
_entity.pdbx_description
1 polymer ?
#
loop_
_entity_poly.entity_id
_entity_poly.type
_entity_poly.pdbx_seq_one_letter_code
_entity_poly.pdbx_strand_id
1 'polypeptide(L)'
;MIYLQWRKIVSEVSLNSDDVISMPSEKGFTKGTTAKVSEIKLALKDRVSSEQLKWFSDGGVECEVLIAQTGGGWRKGKIQFCLKFVPDKAEQLPEVQPSSLAIIHNGEQGLVTVNKFLL
;
A
#
# COMPACT_ATOMS: atom_id res chain seq x y z
N MET A 1 -1.47 21.83 28.83
CA MET A 1 -0.60 21.29 27.77
C MET A 1 -1.50 20.73 26.68
N ILE A 2 -1.40 21.25 25.45
CA ILE A 2 -2.20 20.80 24.31
C ILE A 2 -1.30 19.84 23.50
N TYR A 3 -1.68 18.56 23.41
CA TYR A 3 -0.98 17.62 22.54
C TYR A 3 -1.43 17.87 21.10
N LEU A 4 -0.55 18.42 20.28
CA LEU A 4 -0.77 18.51 18.83
C LEU A 4 -0.48 17.13 18.24
N GLN A 5 -1.54 16.35 18.01
CA GLN A 5 -1.47 15.09 17.28
C GLN A 5 -1.26 15.41 15.79
N TRP A 6 -0.07 15.13 15.28
CA TRP A 6 0.25 15.36 13.87
C TRP A 6 -0.44 14.30 13.02
N ARG A 7 -1.47 14.69 12.27
CA ARG A 7 -2.12 13.82 11.28
C ARG A 7 -1.49 14.04 9.92
N LYS A 8 -1.03 12.96 9.29
CA LYS A 8 -0.57 13.00 7.89
C LYS A 8 -1.80 13.22 7.00
N ILE A 9 -1.83 14.35 6.31
CA ILE A 9 -2.78 14.58 5.23
C ILE A 9 -2.29 13.75 4.05
N VAL A 10 -3.14 12.83 3.57
CA VAL A 10 -2.79 11.92 2.48
C VAL A 10 -3.65 12.25 1.27
N SER A 11 -2.99 12.59 0.16
CA SER A 11 -3.64 12.82 -1.14
C SER A 11 -3.70 11.55 -1.99
N GLU A 12 -2.94 10.50 -1.64
CA GLU A 12 -2.93 9.22 -2.35
C GLU A 12 -2.55 8.09 -1.38
N VAL A 13 -3.30 6.98 -1.44
CA VAL A 13 -3.05 5.78 -0.64
C VAL A 13 -2.57 4.68 -1.58
N SER A 14 -1.37 4.14 -1.34
CA SER A 14 -0.90 2.95 -2.06
C SER A 14 -1.62 1.72 -1.51
N LEU A 15 -2.19 0.91 -2.40
CA LEU A 15 -3.00 -0.23 -2.01
C LEU A 15 -2.16 -1.51 -1.96
N ASN A 16 -2.30 -2.26 -0.87
CA ASN A 16 -1.73 -3.59 -0.70
C ASN A 16 -2.70 -4.66 -1.27
N SER A 17 -2.25 -5.93 -1.32
CA SER A 17 -2.99 -7.03 -1.96
C SER A 17 -4.31 -7.42 -1.27
N ASP A 18 -4.48 -7.07 0.00
CA ASP A 18 -5.66 -7.40 0.81
C ASP A 18 -6.71 -6.28 0.85
N ASP A 19 -6.33 -5.06 0.45
CA ASP A 19 -7.26 -3.95 0.34
C ASP A 19 -8.37 -4.26 -0.68
N VAL A 20 -9.59 -3.80 -0.36
CA VAL A 20 -10.79 -4.03 -1.18
C VAL A 20 -11.20 -2.74 -1.85
N ILE A 21 -11.45 -2.81 -3.16
CA ILE A 21 -11.97 -1.71 -3.96
C ILE A 21 -13.42 -2.01 -4.30
N SER A 22 -14.27 -0.98 -4.21
CA SER A 22 -15.66 -1.02 -4.67
C SER A 22 -15.84 -0.09 -5.86
N MET A 23 -16.33 -0.62 -6.99
CA MET A 23 -16.63 0.16 -8.18
C MET A 23 -17.71 -0.53 -9.05
N PRO A 24 -18.41 0.20 -9.93
CA PRO A 24 -19.34 -0.43 -10.86
C PRO A 24 -18.67 -1.52 -11.72
N SER A 25 -19.35 -2.66 -11.91
CA SER A 25 -18.78 -3.85 -12.54
C SER A 25 -18.31 -3.63 -13.97
N GLU A 26 -18.94 -2.71 -14.70
CA GLU A 26 -18.59 -2.34 -16.08
C GLU A 26 -17.29 -1.54 -16.19
N LYS A 27 -16.80 -1.00 -15.07
CA LYS A 27 -15.53 -0.24 -14.98
C LYS A 27 -14.39 -1.06 -14.36
N GLY A 28 -14.72 -2.19 -13.73
CA GLY A 28 -13.76 -3.04 -13.03
C GLY A 28 -12.96 -3.96 -13.95
N PHE A 29 -11.80 -4.41 -13.46
CA PHE A 29 -11.05 -5.49 -14.10
C PHE A 29 -11.58 -6.89 -13.75
N THR A 30 -12.44 -6.98 -12.72
CA THR A 30 -13.10 -8.20 -12.26
C THR A 30 -14.61 -8.13 -12.55
N LYS A 31 -15.31 -9.25 -12.43
CA LYS A 31 -16.77 -9.32 -12.72
C LYS A 31 -17.66 -8.75 -11.60
N GLY A 32 -17.12 -8.55 -10.40
CA GLY A 32 -17.87 -8.09 -9.23
C GLY A 32 -17.85 -6.56 -9.07
N THR A 33 -18.74 -6.05 -8.23
CA THR A 33 -18.73 -4.64 -7.81
C THR A 33 -17.72 -4.36 -6.70
N THR A 34 -17.20 -5.41 -6.07
CA THR A 34 -16.10 -5.36 -5.11
C THR A 34 -15.04 -6.39 -5.50
N ALA A 35 -13.78 -6.04 -5.29
CA ALA A 35 -12.66 -6.95 -5.50
C ALA A 35 -11.48 -6.58 -4.63
N LYS A 36 -10.72 -7.58 -4.19
CA LYS A 36 -9.40 -7.36 -3.61
C LYS A 36 -8.44 -6.86 -4.67
N VAL A 37 -7.45 -6.09 -4.26
CA VAL A 37 -6.33 -5.67 -5.10
C VAL A 37 -5.58 -6.87 -5.68
N SER A 38 -5.43 -7.96 -4.93
CA SER A 38 -4.85 -9.22 -5.43
C SER A 38 -5.63 -9.82 -6.60
N GLU A 39 -6.97 -9.77 -6.57
CA GLU A 39 -7.84 -10.25 -7.65
C GLU A 39 -7.73 -9.35 -8.88
N ILE A 40 -7.65 -8.04 -8.69
CA ILE A 40 -7.41 -7.08 -9.78
C ILE A 40 -6.03 -7.32 -10.42
N LYS A 41 -4.99 -7.48 -9.60
CA LYS A 41 -3.65 -7.82 -10.08
C LYS A 41 -3.67 -9.13 -10.88
N LEU A 42 -4.39 -10.15 -10.40
CA LEU A 42 -4.53 -11.42 -11.12
C LEU A 42 -5.23 -11.26 -12.47
N ALA A 43 -6.32 -10.50 -12.53
CA ALA A 43 -7.05 -10.22 -13.78
C ALA A 43 -6.19 -9.44 -14.81
N LEU A 44 -5.25 -8.61 -14.34
CA LEU A 44 -4.27 -7.93 -15.20
C LEU A 44 -3.14 -8.88 -15.66
N LYS A 45 -2.73 -9.82 -14.80
CA LYS A 45 -1.69 -10.81 -15.11
C LYS A 45 -2.08 -11.69 -16.30
N ASP A 46 -3.36 -12.03 -16.44
CA ASP A 46 -3.86 -12.82 -17.58
C ASP A 46 -3.78 -12.09 -18.93
N ARG A 47 -3.46 -10.79 -18.92
CA ARG A 47 -3.34 -9.94 -20.12
C ARG A 47 -1.88 -9.67 -20.52
N VAL A 48 -0.92 -10.21 -19.78
CA VAL A 48 0.52 -9.96 -19.98
C VAL A 48 1.30 -11.27 -20.04
N SER A 49 2.50 -11.24 -20.61
CA SER A 49 3.37 -12.42 -20.65
C SER A 49 3.99 -12.73 -19.29
N SER A 50 4.51 -13.95 -19.12
CA SER A 50 5.21 -14.39 -17.90
C SER A 50 6.35 -13.45 -17.49
N GLU A 51 7.08 -12.88 -18.46
CA GLU A 51 8.15 -11.92 -18.19
C GLU A 51 7.62 -10.59 -17.65
N GLN A 52 6.46 -10.15 -18.14
CA GLN A 52 5.80 -8.92 -17.71
C GLN A 52 5.17 -9.06 -16.31
N LEU A 53 4.89 -10.27 -15.83
CA LEU A 53 4.36 -10.51 -14.47
C LEU A 53 5.26 -9.91 -13.38
N LYS A 54 6.57 -9.81 -13.63
CA LYS A 54 7.55 -9.26 -12.69
C LYS A 54 7.24 -7.80 -12.31
N TRP A 55 6.53 -7.06 -13.16
CA TRP A 55 6.06 -5.69 -12.86
C TRP A 55 5.10 -5.64 -11.67
N PHE A 56 4.35 -6.71 -11.42
CA PHE A 56 3.37 -6.81 -10.33
C PHE A 56 3.95 -7.41 -9.05
N SER A 57 5.23 -7.76 -9.04
CA SER A 57 5.93 -8.27 -7.85
C SER A 57 6.42 -7.13 -6.97
N ASP A 58 6.64 -7.40 -5.69
CA ASP A 58 7.17 -6.41 -4.74
C ASP A 58 8.60 -5.95 -5.10
N GLY A 59 9.32 -6.75 -5.89
CA GLY A 59 10.69 -6.46 -6.34
C GLY A 59 10.79 -5.60 -7.60
N GLY A 60 9.71 -5.42 -8.36
CA GLY A 60 9.70 -4.72 -9.64
C GLY A 60 10.59 -5.34 -10.72
N VAL A 61 10.83 -4.60 -11.81
CA VAL A 61 11.69 -4.99 -12.94
C VAL A 61 12.82 -3.99 -13.11
N GLU A 62 14.05 -4.47 -13.26
CA GLU A 62 15.21 -3.63 -13.51
C GLU A 62 15.06 -2.85 -14.83
N CYS A 63 15.35 -1.55 -14.78
CA CYS A 63 15.26 -0.68 -15.94
C CYS A 63 16.17 0.55 -15.80
N GLU A 64 16.27 1.33 -16.87
CA GLU A 64 16.83 2.67 -16.86
C GLU A 64 15.75 3.69 -17.22
N VAL A 65 15.75 4.83 -16.54
CA VAL A 65 14.81 5.93 -16.82
C VAL A 65 15.57 7.17 -17.27
N LEU A 66 15.05 7.84 -18.30
CA LEU A 66 15.49 9.15 -18.75
C LEU A 66 14.36 10.15 -18.50
N ILE A 67 14.61 11.16 -17.66
CA ILE A 67 13.59 12.17 -17.31
C ILE A 67 13.78 13.40 -18.20
N ALA A 68 12.91 13.54 -19.20
CA ALA A 68 13.01 14.60 -20.21
C ALA A 68 13.02 16.02 -19.62
N GLN A 69 12.30 16.25 -18.53
CA GLN A 69 12.06 17.59 -17.96
C GLN A 69 13.22 18.12 -17.12
N THR A 70 14.00 17.25 -16.48
CA THR A 70 15.06 17.67 -15.55
C THR A 70 16.46 17.61 -16.18
N GLY A 71 16.59 16.98 -17.34
CA GLY A 71 17.90 16.58 -17.85
C GLY A 71 18.56 15.56 -16.90
N GLY A 72 19.82 15.19 -17.15
CA GLY A 72 20.60 14.36 -16.22
C GLY A 72 20.85 12.90 -16.63
N GLY A 73 20.52 12.53 -17.87
CA GLY A 73 20.90 11.24 -18.46
C GLY A 73 20.11 10.03 -17.92
N TRP A 74 20.54 8.84 -18.35
CA TRP A 74 19.90 7.57 -17.96
C TRP A 74 20.22 7.21 -16.51
N ARG A 75 19.20 6.80 -15.75
CA ARG A 75 19.32 6.39 -14.35
C ARG A 75 18.84 4.95 -14.16
N LYS A 76 19.70 4.08 -13.64
CA LYS A 76 19.35 2.71 -13.27
C LYS A 76 18.38 2.69 -12.08
N GLY A 77 17.42 1.78 -12.12
CA GLY A 77 16.44 1.58 -11.07
C GLY A 77 15.54 0.38 -11.35
N LYS A 78 14.36 0.41 -10.73
CA LYS A 78 13.33 -0.60 -10.96
C LYS A 78 11.98 0.06 -11.22
N ILE A 79 11.18 -0.54 -12.08
CA ILE A 79 9.79 -0.16 -12.32
C ILE A 79 8.85 -1.18 -11.67
N GLN A 80 7.81 -0.69 -11.01
CA GLN A 80 6.81 -1.50 -10.33
C GLN A 80 5.41 -0.97 -10.66
N PHE A 81 4.47 -1.88 -10.89
CA PHE A 81 3.06 -1.55 -11.06
C PHE A 81 2.38 -1.42 -9.69
N CYS A 82 1.93 -0.22 -9.35
CA CYS A 82 1.26 0.09 -8.09
C CYS A 82 -0.15 0.61 -8.34
N LEU A 83 -1.13 0.09 -7.60
CA LEU A 83 -2.46 0.67 -7.55
C LEU A 83 -2.51 1.70 -6.42
N LYS A 84 -3.05 2.88 -6.74
CA LYS A 84 -3.25 3.95 -5.78
C LYS A 84 -4.72 4.35 -5.75
N PHE A 85 -5.22 4.61 -4.56
CA PHE A 85 -6.50 5.26 -4.34
C PHE A 85 -6.26 6.75 -4.10
N VAL A 86 -6.98 7.60 -4.83
CA VAL A 86 -6.89 9.06 -4.71
C VAL A 86 -8.26 9.53 -4.19
N PRO A 87 -8.37 9.96 -2.92
CA PRO A 87 -9.62 10.47 -2.40
C PRO A 87 -9.95 11.84 -2.99
N ASP A 88 -11.24 12.14 -3.15
CA ASP A 88 -11.73 13.43 -3.68
C ASP A 88 -11.31 14.63 -2.82
N LYS A 89 -11.10 14.39 -1.54
CA LYS A 89 -10.60 15.37 -0.57
C LYS A 89 -9.46 14.72 0.19
N ALA A 90 -8.43 15.49 0.49
CA ALA A 90 -7.31 14.97 1.25
C ALA A 90 -7.79 14.49 2.62
N GLU A 91 -7.51 13.23 2.94
CA GLU A 91 -7.99 12.60 4.16
C GLU A 91 -6.89 12.64 5.23
N GLN A 92 -7.32 12.84 6.47
CA GLN A 92 -6.48 12.60 7.63
C GLN A 92 -6.57 11.11 7.95
N LEU A 93 -5.61 10.32 7.47
CA LEU A 93 -5.57 8.93 7.90
C LEU A 93 -5.27 8.87 9.40
N PRO A 94 -6.01 8.05 10.17
CA PRO A 94 -5.59 7.77 11.53
C PRO A 94 -4.19 7.18 11.47
N GLU A 95 -3.27 7.73 12.27
CA GLU A 95 -1.98 7.09 12.48
C GLU A 95 -2.30 5.68 12.99
N VAL A 96 -1.95 4.65 12.21
CA VAL A 96 -2.00 3.28 12.67
C VAL A 96 -1.00 3.22 13.82
N GLN A 97 -1.50 3.42 15.04
CA GLN A 97 -0.73 3.10 16.21
C GLN A 97 -0.31 1.64 16.04
N PRO A 98 0.97 1.28 16.15
CA PRO A 98 1.39 -0.10 16.22
C PRO A 98 0.90 -0.68 17.55
N SER A 99 -0.42 -0.79 17.70
CA SER A 99 -1.08 -1.49 18.78
C SER A 99 -1.20 -2.94 18.36
N SER A 100 -0.51 -3.77 19.11
CA SER A 100 -0.46 -5.23 19.00
C SER A 100 0.45 -5.79 17.91
N LEU A 101 1.77 -5.65 18.09
CA LEU A 101 2.63 -6.81 17.85
C LEU A 101 2.02 -7.98 18.61
N ALA A 102 1.45 -8.94 17.88
CA ALA A 102 1.03 -10.22 18.44
C ALA A 102 2.28 -10.89 19.02
N ILE A 103 2.47 -10.81 20.33
CA ILE A 103 3.38 -11.71 21.02
C ILE A 103 2.74 -13.09 20.97
N ILE A 104 3.15 -13.91 20.01
CA ILE A 104 3.00 -15.36 20.15
C ILE A 104 4.17 -15.81 21.02
N HIS A 105 3.94 -15.93 22.32
CA HIS A 105 4.78 -16.74 23.19
C HIS A 105 3.96 -17.96 23.59
N ASN A 106 4.38 -19.13 23.13
CA ASN A 106 3.91 -20.39 23.68
C ASN A 106 4.44 -20.48 25.12
N GLY A 107 3.53 -20.26 26.09
CA GLY A 107 3.67 -20.70 27.47
C GLY A 107 4.58 -19.86 28.36
N GLU A 108 4.04 -18.80 28.97
CA GLU A 108 4.00 -18.58 30.44
C GLU A 108 3.39 -17.20 30.74
N GLN A 109 2.58 -17.12 31.79
CA GLN A 109 1.73 -15.95 32.09
C GLN A 109 2.53 -14.81 32.72
N GLY A 110 2.35 -13.58 32.22
CA GLY A 110 2.83 -12.36 32.86
C GLY A 110 2.46 -11.10 32.07
N LEU A 111 1.39 -10.42 32.49
CA LEU A 111 0.98 -9.12 31.93
C LEU A 111 1.78 -8.02 32.63
N VAL A 112 2.78 -7.43 31.98
CA VAL A 112 3.44 -6.21 32.49
C VAL A 112 2.99 -5.01 31.66
N THR A 113 1.94 -4.34 32.15
CA THR A 113 1.55 -3.02 31.67
C THR A 113 2.52 -2.00 32.23
N VAL A 114 3.48 -1.52 31.42
CA VAL A 114 4.20 -0.29 31.77
C VAL A 114 3.34 0.90 31.36
N ASN A 115 2.35 1.22 32.20
CA ASN A 115 1.75 2.55 32.21
C ASN A 115 2.81 3.50 32.77
N LYS A 116 3.57 4.18 31.91
CA LYS A 116 4.33 5.35 32.35
C LYS A 116 3.40 6.58 32.34
N PHE A 117 2.40 6.55 33.22
CA PHE A 117 1.88 7.76 33.83
C PHE A 117 2.68 7.96 35.12
N LEU A 118 3.35 9.10 35.28
CA LEU A 118 3.65 9.70 36.58
C LEU A 118 4.07 11.17 36.37
N LEU A 119 3.19 12.05 36.87
CA LEU A 119 3.29 13.48 37.23
C LEU A 119 3.51 14.50 36.11
#